data_AF-B0D926-F1
#
_entry.id   AF-B0D926-F1
#
_cell.length_a   1.000
_cell.length_b   1.000
_cell.length_c   1.000
_cell.angle_alpha   90.00
_cell.angle_beta   90.00
_cell.angle_gamma   90.00
#
_symmetry.space_group_name_H-M   'P 1'
#
loop_
_entity.id
_entity.type
_entity.pdbx_description
1 polymer ?
#
loop_
_entity_poly.entity_id
_entity_poly.type
_entity_poly.pdbx_seq_one_letter_code
_entity_poly.pdbx_strand_id
1 'polypeptide(L)'
;MGTRPFTPLLPLISSSNIYRFSGDPPYTLRPLLFHHDSKIIIQYARRSFTGFLGLPRSTSIPPLSEDQAEAWPKFSILSISSRRNTNWGSISSDIQYINNLSVFHARDGFVDTPEKTRHLLRLWLRNEELAWKLPEKLEPIWKRLYYSATSPDEHRFPVEPEIRAASKGYAT
;
A
#
# COMPACT_ATOMS: atom_id res chain seq x y z
N MET A 1 1.67 -35.49 -15.40
CA MET A 1 1.51 -34.26 -14.58
C MET A 1 0.28 -33.53 -15.09
N GLY A 2 -0.81 -33.55 -14.34
CA GLY A 2 -2.02 -32.81 -14.72
C GLY A 2 -1.80 -31.31 -14.50
N THR A 3 -2.12 -30.49 -15.50
CA THR A 3 -2.13 -29.04 -15.35
C THR A 3 -3.27 -28.65 -14.41
N ARG A 4 -2.93 -28.10 -13.24
CA ARG A 4 -3.91 -27.56 -12.31
C ARG A 4 -4.70 -26.43 -13.01
N PRO A 5 -6.04 -26.38 -12.91
CA PRO A 5 -6.81 -25.30 -13.51
C PRO A 5 -6.43 -23.95 -12.89
N PHE A 6 -6.34 -22.91 -13.72
CA PHE A 6 -5.97 -21.57 -13.29
C PHE A 6 -7.03 -20.99 -12.34
N THR A 7 -6.60 -20.57 -11.15
CA THR A 7 -7.49 -19.88 -10.19
C THR A 7 -7.82 -18.47 -10.68
N PRO A 8 -9.10 -18.10 -10.88
CA PRO A 8 -9.45 -16.76 -11.33
C PRO A 8 -9.00 -15.68 -10.34
N LEU A 9 -8.43 -14.59 -10.86
CA LEU A 9 -7.81 -13.53 -10.05
C LEU A 9 -8.81 -12.78 -9.17
N LEU A 10 -10.01 -12.51 -9.70
CA LEU A 10 -11.02 -11.67 -9.04
C LEU A 10 -11.53 -12.28 -7.70
N PRO A 11 -11.94 -13.56 -7.65
CA PRO A 11 -12.22 -14.24 -6.38
C PRO A 11 -11.06 -14.17 -5.39
N LEU A 12 -9.82 -14.32 -5.88
CA LEU A 12 -8.65 -14.34 -5.02
C LEU A 12 -8.33 -12.98 -4.38
N ILE A 13 -8.46 -11.87 -5.12
CA ILE A 13 -8.25 -10.53 -4.56
C ILE A 13 -9.43 -10.04 -3.72
N SER A 14 -10.62 -10.61 -3.93
CA SER A 14 -11.83 -10.26 -3.17
C SER A 14 -12.00 -11.09 -1.89
N SER A 15 -11.21 -12.16 -1.72
CA SER A 15 -11.21 -13.00 -0.52
C SER A 15 -10.26 -12.48 0.57
N SER A 16 -10.37 -13.04 1.78
CA SER A 16 -9.50 -12.69 2.90
C SER A 16 -8.03 -12.99 2.62
N ASN A 17 -7.22 -11.93 2.51
CA ASN A 17 -5.78 -11.98 2.29
C ASN A 17 -5.02 -11.34 3.45
N ILE A 18 -3.76 -11.73 3.60
CA ILE A 18 -2.88 -11.23 4.66
C ILE A 18 -2.63 -9.74 4.49
N TYR A 19 -2.82 -9.01 5.59
CA TYR A 19 -2.55 -7.60 5.69
C TYR A 19 -1.83 -7.27 6.99
N ARG A 20 -0.83 -6.38 6.87
CA ARG A 20 0.08 -5.86 7.91
C ARG A 20 1.14 -6.84 8.42
N PHE A 21 2.30 -6.25 8.73
CA PHE A 21 3.39 -6.83 9.51
C PHE A 21 3.42 -6.19 10.89
N SER A 22 3.78 -6.99 11.88
CA SER A 22 4.07 -6.62 13.27
C SER A 22 2.89 -6.08 14.10
N GLY A 23 2.86 -6.54 15.35
CA GLY A 23 1.82 -6.29 16.33
C GLY A 23 1.24 -7.58 16.90
N ASP A 24 0.27 -7.43 17.78
CA ASP A 24 -0.59 -8.50 18.28
C ASP A 24 -2.03 -8.18 17.83
N PRO A 25 -2.69 -9.02 17.01
CA PRO A 25 -2.18 -10.26 16.40
C PRO A 25 -1.09 -9.99 15.33
N PRO A 26 -0.24 -10.99 15.01
CA PRO A 26 0.93 -10.83 14.12
C PRO A 26 0.57 -10.41 12.69
N TYR A 27 -0.65 -10.74 12.25
CA TYR A 27 -1.22 -10.31 10.98
C TYR A 27 -2.74 -10.19 11.09
N THR A 28 -3.34 -9.50 10.13
CA THR A 28 -4.79 -9.41 9.98
C THR A 28 -5.21 -9.91 8.60
N LEU A 29 -6.48 -10.31 8.44
CA LEU A 29 -7.00 -10.79 7.17
C LEU A 29 -8.07 -9.86 6.61
N ARG A 30 -7.94 -9.51 5.34
CA ARG A 30 -8.94 -8.70 4.62
C ARG A 30 -8.84 -8.86 3.10
N PRO A 31 -9.92 -8.58 2.35
CA PRO A 31 -9.86 -8.41 0.91
C PRO A 31 -8.83 -7.37 0.46
N LEU A 32 -8.31 -7.56 -0.75
CA LEU A 32 -7.47 -6.58 -1.46
C LEU A 32 -8.31 -5.69 -2.36
N LEU A 33 -9.41 -6.23 -2.88
CA LEU A 33 -10.43 -5.55 -3.65
C LEU A 33 -11.74 -5.56 -2.87
N PHE A 34 -12.38 -4.40 -2.78
CA PHE A 34 -13.69 -4.24 -2.18
C PHE A 34 -14.62 -3.59 -3.19
N HIS A 35 -15.88 -3.98 -3.14
CA HIS A 35 -16.98 -3.23 -3.75
C HIS A 35 -17.87 -2.70 -2.62
N HIS A 36 -17.97 -1.39 -2.50
CA HIS A 36 -18.73 -0.74 -1.43
C HIS A 36 -19.28 0.60 -1.91
N ASP A 37 -20.55 0.88 -1.62
CA ASP A 37 -21.23 2.13 -2.00
C ASP A 37 -21.09 2.47 -3.51
N SER A 38 -21.23 1.43 -4.35
CA SER A 38 -21.06 1.49 -5.81
C SER A 38 -19.66 1.90 -6.28
N LYS A 39 -18.64 1.73 -5.42
CA LYS A 39 -17.23 2.04 -5.74
C LYS A 39 -16.36 0.82 -5.59
N ILE A 40 -15.34 0.75 -6.42
CA ILE A 40 -14.26 -0.22 -6.30
C ILE A 40 -13.15 0.42 -5.48
N ILE A 41 -12.80 -0.24 -4.37
CA ILE A 41 -11.73 0.17 -3.48
C ILE A 41 -10.64 -0.90 -3.52
N ILE A 42 -9.40 -0.49 -3.76
CA ILE A 42 -8.26 -1.39 -3.88
C ILE A 42 -7.21 -1.02 -2.84
N GLN A 43 -6.81 -2.00 -2.04
CA GLN A 43 -5.87 -1.81 -0.95
C GLN A 43 -4.84 -2.94 -0.94
N TYR A 44 -3.85 -2.78 -1.81
CA TYR A 44 -2.78 -3.76 -2.03
C TYR A 44 -1.40 -3.11 -1.87
N ALA A 45 -0.50 -3.83 -1.20
CA ALA A 45 0.91 -3.52 -1.18
C ALA A 45 1.71 -4.83 -1.24
N ARG A 46 2.54 -5.00 -2.27
CA ARG A 46 3.34 -6.23 -2.49
C ARG A 46 4.18 -6.60 -1.28
N ARG A 47 4.71 -5.59 -0.57
CA ARG A 47 5.52 -5.77 0.63
C ARG A 47 4.86 -6.73 1.61
N SER A 48 3.54 -6.66 1.82
CA SER A 48 2.74 -7.54 2.71
C SER A 48 2.86 -9.04 2.43
N PHE A 49 3.25 -9.42 1.22
CA PHE A 49 3.33 -10.80 0.79
C PHE A 49 4.76 -11.32 0.61
N THR A 50 5.73 -10.46 0.36
CA THR A 50 7.09 -10.94 0.02
C THR A 50 8.19 -10.32 0.87
N GLY A 51 7.86 -9.38 1.76
CA GLY A 51 8.86 -8.49 2.33
C GLY A 51 9.41 -7.52 1.29
N PHE A 52 10.40 -6.71 1.68
CA PHE A 52 11.07 -5.76 0.80
C PHE A 52 12.47 -5.39 1.32
N LEU A 53 13.52 -5.71 0.55
CA LEU A 53 14.92 -5.41 0.89
C LEU A 53 15.23 -5.76 2.36
N GLY A 54 15.74 -4.82 3.16
CA GLY A 54 16.04 -4.99 4.59
C GLY A 54 14.81 -5.13 5.51
N LEU A 55 13.61 -5.35 4.96
CA LEU A 55 12.37 -5.61 5.71
C LEU A 55 11.83 -6.99 5.33
N PRO A 56 12.41 -8.08 5.88
CA PRO A 56 11.98 -9.43 5.57
C PRO A 56 10.53 -9.66 6.00
N ARG A 57 9.87 -10.64 5.38
CA ARG A 57 8.56 -11.11 5.81
C ARG A 57 8.70 -11.80 7.17
N SER A 58 7.86 -11.42 8.14
CA SER A 58 7.84 -12.05 9.46
C SER A 58 7.54 -13.55 9.36
N THR A 59 8.24 -14.36 10.14
CA THR A 59 8.08 -15.82 10.24
C THR A 59 6.74 -16.23 10.85
N SER A 60 6.09 -15.33 11.61
CA SER A 60 4.76 -15.55 12.20
C SER A 60 3.62 -15.50 11.17
N ILE A 61 3.92 -15.18 9.92
CA ILE A 61 2.93 -15.09 8.85
C ILE A 61 2.99 -16.37 8.02
N PRO A 62 1.86 -17.08 7.82
CA PRO A 62 1.85 -18.32 7.06
C PRO A 62 2.33 -18.11 5.63
N PRO A 63 2.94 -19.11 4.97
CA PRO A 63 3.37 -19.00 3.58
C PRO A 63 2.19 -18.69 2.65
N LEU A 64 2.50 -18.20 1.45
CA LEU A 64 1.49 -18.05 0.41
C LEU A 64 1.02 -19.44 -0.05
N SER A 65 -0.27 -19.58 -0.29
CA SER A 65 -0.77 -20.73 -1.07
C SER A 65 -0.21 -20.69 -2.49
N GLU A 66 -0.19 -21.83 -3.18
CA GLU A 66 0.23 -21.90 -4.59
C GLU A 66 -0.56 -20.94 -5.48
N ASP A 67 -1.88 -20.84 -5.28
CA ASP A 67 -2.74 -19.92 -6.04
C ASP A 67 -2.34 -18.46 -5.84
N GLN A 68 -2.03 -18.09 -4.59
CA GLN A 68 -1.53 -16.76 -4.25
C GLN A 68 -0.16 -16.50 -4.86
N ALA A 69 0.76 -17.48 -4.77
CA ALA A 69 2.10 -17.38 -5.34
C ALA A 69 2.07 -17.19 -6.87
N GLU A 70 1.10 -17.80 -7.56
CA GLU A 70 0.91 -17.62 -9.00
C GLU A 70 0.23 -16.29 -9.35
N ALA A 71 -0.75 -15.86 -8.56
CA ALA A 71 -1.58 -14.71 -8.87
C ALA A 71 -0.93 -13.35 -8.54
N TRP A 72 -0.13 -13.25 -7.47
CA TRP A 72 0.46 -11.96 -7.07
C TRP A 72 1.46 -11.37 -8.07
N PRO A 73 2.34 -12.17 -8.71
CA PRO A 73 3.15 -11.68 -9.83
C PRO A 73 2.27 -11.15 -10.96
N LYS A 74 1.19 -11.87 -11.33
CA LYS A 74 0.26 -11.45 -12.38
C LYS A 74 -0.42 -10.14 -12.03
N PHE A 75 -0.94 -10.00 -10.81
CA PHE A 75 -1.54 -8.76 -10.32
C PHE A 75 -0.55 -7.59 -10.36
N SER A 76 0.69 -7.82 -9.90
CA SER A 76 1.74 -6.81 -9.91
C SER A 76 2.12 -6.38 -11.34
N ILE A 77 2.19 -7.31 -12.29
CA ILE A 77 2.47 -7.00 -13.70
C ILE A 77 1.30 -6.22 -14.30
N LEU A 78 0.07 -6.61 -13.99
CA LEU A 78 -1.11 -5.88 -14.43
C LEU A 78 -1.07 -4.45 -13.87
N SER A 79 -0.79 -4.24 -12.58
CA SER A 79 -0.84 -2.90 -11.99
C SER A 79 0.24 -1.95 -12.52
N ILE A 80 1.40 -2.45 -12.96
CA ILE A 80 2.50 -1.63 -13.51
C ILE A 80 2.49 -1.55 -15.04
N SER A 81 1.57 -2.24 -15.71
CA SER A 81 1.49 -2.27 -17.17
C SER A 81 1.36 -0.86 -17.74
N SER A 82 2.20 -0.52 -18.72
CA SER A 82 2.24 0.81 -19.36
C SER A 82 0.92 1.26 -19.97
N ARG A 83 0.04 0.33 -20.36
CA ARG A 83 -1.32 0.66 -20.83
C ARG A 83 -2.22 1.26 -19.75
N ARG A 84 -1.85 1.11 -18.48
CA ARG A 84 -2.63 1.50 -17.30
C ARG A 84 -1.83 2.35 -16.31
N ASN A 85 -0.64 2.80 -16.73
CA ASN A 85 0.22 3.65 -15.92
C ASN A 85 0.47 4.96 -16.67
N THR A 86 0.39 6.08 -15.94
CA THR A 86 0.70 7.41 -16.45
C THR A 86 1.94 7.89 -15.71
N ASN A 87 3.06 7.99 -16.43
CA ASN A 87 4.28 8.54 -15.89
C ASN A 87 4.18 10.06 -15.83
N TRP A 88 4.22 10.62 -14.61
CA TRP A 88 4.19 12.06 -14.39
C TRP A 88 5.60 12.61 -14.19
N GLY A 89 6.10 13.35 -15.18
CA GLY A 89 7.34 14.12 -15.07
C GLY A 89 7.13 15.30 -14.13
N SER A 90 7.34 15.09 -12.82
CA SER A 90 7.09 16.12 -11.81
C SER A 90 8.21 17.16 -11.82
N ILE A 91 7.86 18.44 -11.88
CA ILE A 91 8.81 19.54 -11.65
C ILE A 91 8.64 20.14 -10.25
N SER A 92 9.62 20.94 -9.83
CA SER A 92 9.48 21.71 -8.59
C SER A 92 8.25 22.62 -8.70
N SER A 93 7.41 22.62 -7.67
CA SER A 93 6.09 23.29 -7.57
C SER A 93 4.87 22.49 -8.04
N ASP A 94 5.04 21.31 -8.64
CA ASP A 94 3.89 20.45 -8.94
C ASP A 94 3.26 19.88 -7.66
N ILE A 95 1.92 19.88 -7.61
CA ILE A 95 1.14 19.24 -6.55
C ILE A 95 0.35 18.08 -7.15
N GLN A 96 0.48 16.90 -6.55
CA GLN A 96 -0.25 15.71 -6.97
C GLN A 96 -1.29 15.31 -5.93
N TYR A 97 -2.55 15.28 -6.35
CA TYR A 97 -3.65 14.71 -5.58
C TYR A 97 -3.95 13.30 -6.08
N ILE A 98 -3.86 12.32 -5.19
CA ILE A 98 -4.08 10.92 -5.51
C ILE A 98 -5.18 10.37 -4.62
N ASN A 99 -6.24 9.85 -5.23
CA ASN A 99 -7.23 9.08 -4.48
C ASN A 99 -6.65 7.70 -4.13
N ASN A 100 -6.17 7.57 -2.90
CA ASN A 100 -5.55 6.34 -2.39
C ASN A 100 -6.50 5.13 -2.35
N LEU A 101 -7.81 5.30 -2.49
CA LEU A 101 -8.76 4.18 -2.52
C LEU A 101 -8.89 3.52 -3.88
N SER A 102 -8.58 4.24 -4.97
CA SER A 102 -8.85 3.78 -6.34
C SER A 102 -7.62 3.80 -7.25
N VAL A 103 -6.55 4.49 -6.87
CA VAL A 103 -5.36 4.68 -7.71
C VAL A 103 -4.11 4.13 -7.02
N PHE A 104 -3.44 3.20 -7.70
CA PHE A 104 -2.09 2.82 -7.33
C PHE A 104 -1.11 3.92 -7.72
N HIS A 105 -0.11 4.12 -6.87
CA HIS A 105 0.99 5.03 -7.15
C HIS A 105 2.30 4.34 -6.82
N ALA A 106 3.30 4.60 -7.67
CA ALA A 106 4.63 4.06 -7.57
C ALA A 106 5.62 5.10 -8.09
N ARG A 107 6.91 4.75 -8.05
CA ARG A 107 7.98 5.57 -8.59
C ARG A 107 8.97 4.66 -9.28
N ASP A 108 9.51 5.13 -10.40
CA ASP A 108 10.64 4.48 -11.06
C ASP A 108 11.92 4.55 -10.21
N GLY A 109 12.89 3.70 -10.59
CA GLY A 109 14.24 3.79 -10.07
C GLY A 109 14.89 5.11 -10.51
N PHE A 110 15.63 5.73 -9.60
CA PHE A 110 16.37 6.97 -9.85
C PHE A 110 17.66 6.94 -9.02
N VAL A 111 18.64 7.74 -9.40
CA VAL A 111 19.93 7.86 -8.72
C VAL A 111 20.12 9.33 -8.38
N ASP A 112 20.36 9.63 -7.10
CA ASP A 112 20.67 10.98 -6.65
C ASP A 112 22.10 11.38 -7.07
N THR A 113 22.32 12.67 -7.33
CA THR A 113 23.67 13.28 -7.43
C THR A 113 23.85 14.30 -6.32
N PRO A 114 25.09 14.71 -5.97
CA PRO A 114 25.31 15.72 -4.94
C PRO A 114 24.54 17.04 -5.19
N GLU A 115 24.34 17.40 -6.46
CA GLU A 115 23.65 18.62 -6.89
C GLU A 115 22.14 18.43 -7.09
N LYS A 116 21.67 17.18 -7.23
CA LYS A 116 20.28 16.85 -7.54
C LYS A 116 19.79 15.71 -6.68
N THR A 117 19.12 16.09 -5.59
CA THR A 117 18.37 15.18 -4.73
C THR A 117 16.87 15.44 -4.85
N ARG A 118 16.07 14.38 -4.82
CA ARG A 118 14.60 14.52 -4.86
C ARG A 118 14.03 14.75 -3.46
N HIS A 119 13.55 15.96 -3.19
CA HIS A 119 12.82 16.29 -1.95
C HIS A 119 11.32 16.42 -2.23
N LEU A 120 10.48 15.67 -1.51
CA LEU A 120 9.01 15.72 -1.63
C LEU A 120 8.35 15.80 -0.26
N LEU A 121 7.35 16.66 -0.14
CA LEU A 121 6.41 16.65 0.97
C LEU A 121 5.20 15.77 0.62
N ARG A 122 4.80 14.89 1.53
CA ARG A 122 3.62 14.02 1.36
C ARG A 122 2.65 14.20 2.52
N LEU A 123 1.44 14.59 2.18
CA LEU A 123 0.32 14.75 3.12
C LEU A 123 -0.70 13.63 2.91
N TRP A 124 -1.26 13.13 4.01
CA TRP A 124 -2.45 12.28 3.98
C TRP A 124 -3.64 13.17 4.31
N LEU A 125 -4.52 13.37 3.34
CA LEU A 125 -5.64 14.31 3.46
C LEU A 125 -6.95 13.53 3.51
N ARG A 126 -7.87 14.01 4.36
CA ARG A 126 -9.24 13.49 4.47
C ARG A 126 -10.19 14.67 4.61
N ASN A 127 -11.22 14.68 3.79
CA ASN A 127 -12.35 15.59 3.89
C ASN A 127 -13.55 14.77 4.37
N GLU A 128 -14.13 15.08 5.53
CA GLU A 128 -15.22 14.27 6.11
C GLU A 128 -16.53 14.35 5.31
N GLU A 129 -16.76 15.42 4.55
CA GLU A 129 -17.95 15.59 3.71
C GLU A 129 -17.84 14.80 2.40
N LEU A 130 -16.64 14.73 1.82
CA LEU A 130 -16.37 14.10 0.52
C LEU A 130 -15.78 12.69 0.64
N ALA A 131 -15.39 12.26 1.84
CA ALA A 131 -14.79 10.95 2.04
C ALA A 131 -15.74 9.83 1.61
N TRP A 132 -15.20 8.87 0.88
CA TRP A 132 -15.96 7.66 0.54
C TRP A 132 -16.28 6.88 1.81
N LYS A 133 -17.47 6.28 1.84
CA LYS A 133 -17.80 5.27 2.85
C LYS A 133 -16.81 4.11 2.74
N LEU A 134 -16.34 3.64 3.89
CA LEU A 134 -15.33 2.60 3.95
C LEU A 134 -15.98 1.26 4.30
N PRO A 135 -15.54 0.15 3.69
CA PRO A 135 -15.80 -1.17 4.21
C PRO A 135 -15.32 -1.29 5.67
N GLU A 136 -16.11 -1.95 6.52
CA GLU A 136 -15.82 -2.14 7.96
C GLU A 136 -14.39 -2.63 8.22
N LYS A 137 -13.91 -3.57 7.39
CA LYS A 137 -12.55 -4.13 7.48
C LYS A 137 -11.42 -3.11 7.29
N LEU A 138 -11.70 -1.92 6.76
CA LEU A 138 -10.72 -0.85 6.60
C LEU A 138 -10.75 0.18 7.73
N GLU A 139 -11.83 0.25 8.51
CA GLU A 139 -12.00 1.28 9.55
C GLU A 139 -10.86 1.36 10.56
N PRO A 140 -10.34 0.25 11.14
CA PRO A 140 -9.33 0.35 12.20
C PRO A 140 -8.05 1.03 11.72
N ILE A 141 -7.71 0.84 10.44
CA ILE A 141 -6.50 1.39 9.85
C ILE A 141 -6.71 2.86 9.51
N TRP A 142 -7.87 3.22 9.00
CA TRP A 142 -8.21 4.61 8.74
C TRP A 142 -8.28 5.42 10.03
N LYS A 143 -8.86 4.85 11.09
CA LYS A 143 -8.88 5.47 12.41
C LYS A 143 -7.46 5.73 12.91
N ARG A 144 -6.55 4.76 12.73
CA ARG A 144 -5.12 4.98 13.04
C ARG A 144 -4.47 6.02 12.13
N LEU A 145 -4.82 6.11 10.86
CA LEU A 145 -4.17 7.05 9.94
C LEU A 145 -4.58 8.51 10.19
N TYR A 146 -5.87 8.75 10.49
CA TYR A 146 -6.42 10.10 10.55
C TYR A 146 -6.77 10.57 11.96
N TYR A 147 -6.93 9.67 12.93
CA TYR A 147 -7.36 10.01 14.29
C TYR A 147 -6.40 9.50 15.38
N SER A 148 -5.15 9.17 15.04
CA SER A 148 -4.13 8.80 16.06
C SER A 148 -3.26 9.96 16.50
N ALA A 149 -3.48 11.18 16.00
CA ALA A 149 -2.73 12.35 16.44
C ALA A 149 -3.16 12.72 17.87
N THR A 150 -2.18 12.86 18.77
CA THR A 150 -2.41 13.13 20.19
C THR A 150 -2.90 14.56 20.45
N SER A 151 -2.61 15.49 19.55
CA SER A 151 -3.07 16.88 19.59
C SER A 151 -3.42 17.37 18.17
N PRO A 152 -4.58 18.04 17.97
CA PRO A 152 -4.97 18.62 16.68
C PRO A 152 -3.99 19.67 16.14
N ASP A 153 -3.26 20.36 17.03
CA ASP A 153 -2.38 21.47 16.68
C ASP A 153 -0.90 21.05 16.51
N GLU A 154 -0.57 19.79 16.79
CA GLU A 154 0.79 19.29 16.66
C GLU A 154 1.11 18.97 15.19
N HIS A 155 1.80 19.90 14.54
CA HIS A 155 2.30 19.72 13.19
C HIS A 155 3.80 19.44 13.19
N ARG A 156 4.21 18.40 12.46
CA ARG A 156 5.63 18.03 12.31
C ARG A 156 6.05 18.01 10.85
N PHE A 157 6.86 19.01 10.47
CA PHE A 157 7.47 19.14 9.15
C PHE A 157 9.00 19.11 9.29
N PRO A 158 9.63 17.93 9.28
CA PRO A 158 11.08 17.86 9.41
C PRO A 158 11.74 18.47 8.17
N VAL A 159 12.67 19.41 8.38
CA VAL A 159 13.44 20.05 7.30
C VAL A 159 14.35 19.02 6.64
N GLU A 160 15.00 18.20 7.45
CA GLU A 160 15.85 17.10 6.99
C GLU A 160 15.04 15.80 6.83
N PRO A 161 15.35 14.96 5.82
CA PRO A 161 14.64 13.71 5.61
C PRO A 161 14.88 12.73 6.76
N GLU A 162 13.81 12.31 7.42
CA GLU A 162 13.87 11.33 8.49
C GLU A 162 13.27 9.98 8.07
N ILE A 163 13.99 8.89 8.33
CA ILE A 163 13.44 7.54 8.21
C ILE A 163 12.62 7.22 9.46
N ARG A 164 11.29 7.21 9.34
CA ARG A 164 10.38 6.79 10.41
C ARG A 164 10.73 5.38 10.90
N ALA A 165 10.72 5.17 12.23
CA ALA A 165 11.14 3.92 12.88
C ALA A 165 10.49 2.64 12.30
N ALA A 166 9.19 2.69 11.95
CA ALA A 166 8.47 1.56 11.34
C ALA A 166 8.97 1.16 9.93
N SER A 167 9.84 1.97 9.32
CA SER A 167 10.50 1.70 8.04
C SER A 167 11.97 1.31 8.20
N LYS A 168 12.52 1.28 9.43
CA LYS A 168 13.95 1.07 9.70
C LYS A 168 14.44 -0.38 9.61
N GLY A 169 13.65 -1.33 9.10
CA GLY A 169 14.21 -2.66 8.82
C GLY A 169 14.33 -3.62 10.00
N TYR A 170 14.09 -3.19 11.24
CA TYR A 170 14.25 -4.09 12.38
C TYR A 170 13.18 -5.18 12.37
N ALA A 171 13.56 -6.34 11.84
CA ALA A 171 12.88 -7.59 12.10
C ALA A 171 13.09 -7.92 13.57
N THR A 172 12.00 -7.96 14.34
CA THR A 172 11.91 -8.84 15.50
C THR A 172 11.45 -10.21 15.02
#